data_AF-A0A5E4JNT1-F1
#
_entry.id   AF-A0A5E4JNT1-F1
#
_cell.length_a   1.000
_cell.length_b   1.000
_cell.length_c   1.000
_cell.angle_alpha   90.00
_cell.angle_beta   90.00
_cell.angle_gamma   90.00
#
_symmetry.space_group_name_H-M   'P 1'
#
loop_
_entity.id
_entity.type
_entity.pdbx_description
1 polymer ?
#
loop_
_entity_poly.entity_id
_entity_poly.type
_entity_poly.pdbx_seq_one_letter_code
_entity_poly.pdbx_strand_id
1 'polypeptide(L)'
;MKRVLRILGTVIIAIGFFLIIIQPFSKVTGAVIDISTTLSRINLIVSLSLIAIGFLILRFAREGNIGLVIEETPEFKKQTKKVDRKLLQNAIDKIGTGLAHEEHLKYAGDYTVRLNKGSRVHYEIAYDGRVILTRYEPSSKHG
;
A
#
# COMPACT_ATOMS: atom_id res chain seq x y z
N MET A 1 3.08 10.88 -2.96
CA MET A 1 3.82 9.82 -3.68
C MET A 1 2.97 8.60 -4.07
N LYS A 2 2.23 7.96 -3.15
CA LYS A 2 1.43 6.73 -3.44
C LYS A 2 0.42 6.87 -4.61
N ARG A 3 -0.20 8.05 -4.81
CA ARG A 3 -1.10 8.32 -5.95
C ARG A 3 -0.38 8.28 -7.31
N VAL A 4 0.84 8.82 -7.37
CA VAL A 4 1.65 8.85 -8.60
C VAL A 4 2.09 7.44 -8.99
N LEU A 5 2.55 6.62 -8.04
CA LEU A 5 2.89 5.21 -8.31
C LEU A 5 1.68 4.39 -8.78
N ARG A 6 0.48 4.65 -8.23
CA ARG A 6 -0.74 3.97 -8.68
C ARG A 6 -1.07 4.32 -10.13
N ILE A 7 -1.04 5.62 -10.47
CA ILE A 7 -1.28 6.09 -11.84
C ILE A 7 -0.24 5.48 -12.79
N LEU A 8 1.04 5.51 -12.41
CA LEU A 8 2.13 4.94 -13.21
C LEU A 8 1.94 3.43 -13.45
N GLY A 9 1.65 2.66 -12.39
CA GLY A 9 1.41 1.23 -12.50
C GLY A 9 0.21 0.88 -13.39
N THR A 10 -0.89 1.63 -13.27
CA THR A 10 -2.07 1.46 -14.14
C THR A 10 -1.76 1.78 -15.60
N VAL A 11 -1.01 2.85 -15.88
CA VAL A 11 -0.59 3.21 -17.24
C VAL A 11 0.29 2.13 -17.86
N ILE A 12 1.26 1.59 -17.11
CA ILE A 12 2.14 0.51 -17.59
C ILE A 12 1.33 -0.74 -17.95
N ILE A 13 0.35 -1.13 -17.12
CA ILE A 13 -0.53 -2.27 -17.41
C ILE A 13 -1.37 -2.00 -18.67
N ALA A 14 -1.92 -0.79 -18.81
CA ALA A 14 -2.74 -0.42 -19.97
C ALA A 14 -1.94 -0.49 -21.27
N ILE A 15 -0.69 -0.02 -21.27
CA ILE A 15 0.24 -0.14 -22.41
C ILE A 15 0.50 -1.61 -22.74
N GLY A 16 0.75 -2.45 -21.72
CA GLY A 16 0.94 -3.89 -21.91
C GLY A 16 -0.25 -4.57 -22.57
N PHE A 17 -1.48 -4.27 -22.14
CA PHE A 17 -2.69 -4.79 -22.79
C PHE A 17 -2.87 -4.26 -24.20
N PHE A 18 -2.62 -2.97 -24.43
CA PHE A 18 -2.71 -2.35 -25.75
C PHE A 18 -1.78 -3.03 -26.76
N LEU A 19 -0.54 -3.32 -26.35
CA LEU A 19 0.44 -4.03 -27.19
C LEU A 19 0.03 -5.47 -27.52
N ILE A 20 -0.71 -6.15 -26.63
CA ILE A 20 -1.27 -7.49 -26.90
C ILE A 20 -2.42 -7.40 -27.91
N ILE A 21 -3.32 -6.42 -27.76
CA ILE A 21 -4.52 -6.29 -28.60
C ILE A 21 -4.16 -5.93 -30.05
N ILE A 22 -3.09 -5.15 -30.25
CA ILE A 22 -2.68 -4.70 -31.59
C ILE A 22 -1.84 -5.76 -32.31
N GLN A 23 -1.51 -6.88 -31.65
CA GLN A 23 -0.77 -7.94 -32.34
C GLN A 23 -1.60 -8.46 -33.51
N PRO A 24 -1.06 -8.44 -34.74
CA PRO A 24 -1.72 -9.07 -35.85
C PRO A 24 -1.78 -10.57 -35.55
N PHE A 25 -2.99 -11.12 -35.48
CA PHE A 25 -3.22 -12.57 -35.39
C PHE A 25 -2.71 -13.21 -36.69
N SER A 26 -1.42 -13.48 -36.76
CA SER A 26 -0.80 -14.18 -37.88
C SER A 26 -1.21 -15.64 -37.80
N LYS A 27 -2.01 -16.08 -38.78
CA LYS A 27 -2.36 -17.50 -38.95
C LYS A 27 -1.07 -18.29 -39.12
N VAL A 28 -0.88 -19.32 -38.30
CA VAL A 28 0.27 -20.23 -38.37
C VAL A 28 0.15 -21.08 -39.63
N THR A 29 0.74 -20.63 -40.73
CA THR A 29 0.93 -21.44 -41.94
C THR A 29 2.38 -21.91 -42.00
N GLY A 30 2.57 -23.23 -41.84
CA GLY A 30 3.75 -24.03 -42.20
C GLY A 30 5.15 -23.38 -42.12
N ALA A 31 5.88 -23.70 -41.04
CA ALA A 31 7.33 -23.84 -40.92
C ALA A 31 8.28 -23.07 -41.88
N VAL A 32 8.02 -21.78 -42.14
CA VAL A 32 9.05 -20.82 -42.51
C VAL A 32 9.25 -19.94 -41.28
N ILE A 33 10.50 -19.76 -40.83
CA ILE A 33 10.82 -18.82 -39.75
C ILE A 33 10.56 -17.42 -40.31
N ASP A 34 9.31 -17.00 -40.19
CA ASP A 34 8.86 -15.71 -40.64
C ASP A 34 9.29 -14.70 -39.58
N ILE A 35 10.07 -13.69 -39.96
CA ILE A 35 10.57 -12.65 -39.05
C ILE A 35 9.38 -12.00 -38.29
N SER A 36 8.22 -11.96 -38.93
CA SER A 36 6.95 -11.52 -38.35
C SER A 36 6.50 -12.36 -37.13
N THR A 37 6.63 -13.69 -37.17
CA THR A 37 6.26 -14.55 -36.02
C THR A 37 7.26 -14.44 -34.87
N THR A 38 8.54 -14.24 -35.17
CA THR A 38 9.57 -13.99 -34.14
C THR A 38 9.35 -12.65 -33.44
N LEU A 39 9.07 -11.58 -34.20
CA LEU A 39 8.73 -10.27 -33.66
C LEU A 39 7.43 -10.30 -32.82
N SER A 40 6.41 -11.04 -33.26
CA SER A 40 5.17 -11.20 -32.49
C SER A 40 5.40 -11.88 -31.14
N ARG A 41 6.24 -12.92 -31.09
CA ARG A 41 6.60 -13.61 -29.84
C ARG A 41 7.38 -12.70 -28.88
N ILE A 42 8.34 -11.95 -29.39
CA ILE A 42 9.09 -10.97 -28.58
C ILE A 42 8.15 -9.91 -28.02
N ASN A 43 7.26 -9.37 -28.86
CA ASN A 43 6.31 -8.35 -28.44
C ASN A 43 5.32 -8.89 -27.38
N LEU A 44 4.95 -10.17 -27.45
CA LEU A 44 4.12 -10.83 -26.44
C LEU A 44 4.86 -10.97 -25.10
N ILE A 45 6.13 -11.37 -25.10
CA ILE A 45 6.97 -11.46 -23.90
C ILE A 45 7.16 -10.07 -23.27
N VAL A 46 7.43 -9.05 -24.07
CA VAL A 46 7.58 -7.66 -23.60
C VAL A 46 6.28 -7.17 -22.96
N SER A 47 5.14 -7.44 -23.60
CA SER A 47 3.83 -7.01 -23.10
C SER A 47 3.48 -7.69 -21.77
N LEU A 48 3.71 -9.00 -21.66
CA LEU A 48 3.49 -9.73 -20.41
C LEU A 48 4.42 -9.23 -19.28
N SER A 49 5.66 -8.91 -19.62
CA SER A 49 6.65 -8.36 -18.69
C SER A 49 6.22 -6.97 -18.18
N LEU A 50 5.70 -6.11 -19.06
CA LEU A 50 5.12 -4.81 -18.67
C LEU A 50 3.94 -4.98 -17.71
N ILE A 51 3.01 -5.89 -17.99
CA ILE A 51 1.88 -6.17 -17.10
C ILE A 51 2.37 -6.66 -15.73
N ALA A 52 3.34 -7.57 -15.70
CA ALA A 52 3.92 -8.09 -14.47
C ALA A 52 4.57 -6.98 -13.64
N ILE A 53 5.41 -6.13 -14.26
CA ILE A 53 6.06 -4.99 -13.60
C ILE A 53 5.03 -3.99 -13.09
N GLY A 54 4.02 -3.66 -13.90
CA GLY A 54 2.94 -2.76 -13.50
C GLY A 54 2.17 -3.28 -12.29
N PHE A 55 1.90 -4.59 -12.23
CA PHE A 55 1.27 -5.21 -11.07
C PHE A 55 2.16 -5.15 -9.83
N LEU A 56 3.48 -5.34 -10.01
CA LEU A 56 4.48 -5.24 -8.95
C LEU A 56 4.57 -3.81 -8.37
N ILE A 57 4.51 -2.79 -9.23
CA ILE A 57 4.44 -1.37 -8.83
C ILE A 57 3.14 -1.09 -8.07
N LEU A 58 2.00 -1.61 -8.54
CA LEU A 58 0.72 -1.46 -7.83
C LEU A 58 0.74 -2.15 -6.47
N ARG A 59 1.39 -3.31 -6.38
CA ARG A 59 1.61 -4.03 -5.11
C ARG A 59 2.44 -3.21 -4.15
N PHE A 60 3.58 -2.67 -4.57
CA PHE A 60 4.39 -1.76 -3.74
C PHE A 60 3.65 -0.49 -3.34
N ALA A 61 2.85 0.10 -4.24
CA ALA A 61 2.04 1.26 -3.94
C ALA A 61 0.90 0.96 -2.93
N ARG A 62 0.53 -0.31 -2.78
CA ARG A 62 -0.45 -0.79 -1.80
C ARG A 62 0.20 -1.20 -0.49
N GLU A 63 1.35 -1.87 -0.56
CA GLU A 63 2.14 -2.40 0.55
C GLU A 63 3.15 -1.39 1.11
N GLY A 64 2.95 -0.08 0.93
CA GLY A 64 3.83 0.96 1.47
C GLY A 64 3.87 1.08 3.01
N ASN A 65 3.74 -0.04 3.73
CA ASN A 65 3.93 -0.27 5.16
C ASN A 65 4.85 -1.49 5.42
N ILE A 66 5.69 -1.90 4.47
CA ILE A 66 6.71 -2.91 4.75
C ILE A 66 7.78 -2.26 5.65
N GLY A 67 7.71 -2.50 6.96
CA GLY A 67 8.84 -2.31 7.86
C GLY A 67 8.60 -1.52 9.15
N LEU A 68 7.41 -0.98 9.39
CA LEU A 68 7.11 -0.36 10.68
C LEU A 68 6.89 -1.45 11.72
N VAL A 69 7.94 -1.72 12.51
CA VAL A 69 7.83 -2.60 13.69
C VAL A 69 6.99 -1.83 14.71
N ILE A 70 5.76 -2.32 14.89
CA ILE A 70 4.79 -1.74 15.82
C ILE A 70 4.86 -2.54 17.12
N GLU A 71 5.17 -1.85 18.21
CA GLU A 71 5.22 -2.41 19.55
C GLU A 71 4.05 -1.91 20.39
N GLU A 72 3.22 -2.82 20.87
CA GLU A 72 2.08 -2.50 21.73
C GLU A 72 2.46 -2.58 23.20
N THR A 73 2.37 -1.46 23.93
CA THR A 73 2.60 -1.46 25.38
C THR A 73 1.53 -2.28 26.12
N PRO A 74 1.85 -2.82 27.32
CA PRO A 74 0.87 -3.54 28.13
C PRO A 74 -0.36 -2.71 28.50
N GLU A 75 -0.19 -1.40 28.70
CA GLU A 75 -1.27 -0.47 29.00
C GLU A 75 -2.19 -0.28 27.80
N PHE A 76 -1.61 -0.09 26.61
CA PHE A 76 -2.35 -0.01 25.37
C PHE A 76 -3.20 -1.26 25.12
N LYS A 77 -2.64 -2.46 25.33
CA LYS A 77 -3.38 -3.73 25.22
C LYS A 77 -4.56 -3.81 26.18
N LYS A 78 -4.40 -3.33 27.41
CA LYS A 78 -5.50 -3.29 28.39
C LYS A 78 -6.61 -2.36 27.95
N GLN A 79 -6.27 -1.18 27.43
CA GLN A 79 -7.24 -0.16 27.01
C GLN A 79 -7.99 -0.54 25.72
N THR A 80 -7.32 -1.26 24.81
CA THR A 80 -7.89 -1.66 23.51
C THR A 80 -8.60 -3.00 23.51
N LYS A 81 -8.64 -3.72 24.65
CA LYS A 81 -9.24 -5.06 24.76
C LYS A 81 -10.69 -5.16 24.27
N LYS A 82 -11.47 -4.08 24.38
CA LYS A 82 -12.88 -4.01 23.95
C LYS A 82 -13.09 -3.31 22.60
N VAL A 83 -12.01 -2.89 21.94
CA VAL A 83 -12.05 -2.17 20.67
C VAL A 83 -12.04 -3.16 19.52
N ASP A 84 -12.76 -2.87 18.43
CA ASP A 84 -12.71 -3.68 17.21
C ASP A 84 -11.28 -3.69 16.63
N ARG A 85 -10.68 -4.89 16.62
CA ARG A 85 -9.36 -5.18 16.07
C ARG A 85 -9.18 -4.64 14.65
N LYS A 86 -10.21 -4.72 13.81
CA LYS A 86 -10.13 -4.29 12.40
C LYS A 86 -10.03 -2.77 12.29
N LEU A 87 -10.77 -2.04 13.12
CA LEU A 87 -10.66 -0.59 13.19
C LEU A 87 -9.27 -0.19 13.69
N LEU A 88 -8.79 -0.84 14.74
CA LEU A 88 -7.47 -0.56 15.32
C LEU A 88 -6.35 -0.76 14.28
N GLN A 89 -6.37 -1.90 13.59
CA GLN A 89 -5.40 -2.22 12.55
C GLN A 89 -5.43 -1.18 11.43
N ASN A 90 -6.62 -0.77 10.96
CA ASN A 90 -6.75 0.25 9.93
C ASN A 90 -6.18 1.62 10.34
N ALA A 91 -6.15 1.97 11.63
CA ALA A 91 -5.53 3.20 12.09
C ALA A 91 -4.01 3.05 12.20
N ILE A 92 -3.55 1.92 12.72
CA ILE A 92 -2.12 1.56 12.79
C ILE A 92 -1.50 1.54 11.40
N ASP A 93 -2.19 0.95 10.41
CA ASP A 93 -1.76 0.91 9.02
C ASP A 93 -1.71 2.30 8.36
N LYS A 94 -2.29 3.32 8.97
CA LYS A 94 -2.20 4.69 8.45
C LYS A 94 -1.04 5.47 9.05
N ILE A 95 -0.42 5.00 10.14
CA ILE A 95 0.75 5.64 10.75
C ILE A 95 1.89 5.69 9.75
N GLY A 96 2.52 6.85 9.59
CA GLY A 96 3.63 7.09 8.66
C GLY A 96 3.18 7.23 7.20
N THR A 97 1.88 7.19 6.90
CA THR A 97 1.37 7.32 5.53
C THR A 97 1.01 8.75 5.14
N GLY A 98 0.92 9.65 6.11
CA GLY A 98 0.40 11.01 5.93
C GLY A 98 -1.11 11.07 5.64
N LEU A 99 -1.81 9.92 5.65
CA LEU A 99 -3.27 9.84 5.45
C LEU A 99 -4.05 9.84 6.78
N ALA A 100 -3.34 9.69 7.89
CA ALA A 100 -3.91 9.41 9.21
C ALA A 100 -4.41 10.64 9.99
N HIS A 101 -4.29 11.86 9.43
CA HIS A 101 -4.43 13.11 10.20
C HIS A 101 -3.58 13.04 11.47
N GLU A 102 -2.29 12.74 11.28
CA GLU A 102 -1.34 12.61 12.38
C GLU A 102 -1.14 14.00 13.01
N GLU A 103 -1.46 14.11 14.29
CA GLU A 103 -1.26 15.35 15.06
C GLU A 103 -0.06 15.14 15.99
N HIS A 104 0.97 15.97 15.84
CA HIS A 104 2.12 16.00 16.73
C HIS A 104 1.76 16.78 18.01
N LEU A 105 1.87 16.13 19.17
CA LEU A 105 1.64 16.75 20.46
C LEU A 105 2.90 17.54 20.85
N LYS A 106 2.77 18.87 20.89
CA LYS A 106 3.88 19.83 21.06
C LYS A 106 4.77 19.64 22.31
N TYR A 107 4.37 18.81 23.27
CA TYR A 107 5.00 18.75 24.60
C TYR A 107 5.71 17.44 24.95
N ALA A 108 5.57 16.38 24.16
CA ALA A 108 6.10 15.06 24.55
C ALA A 108 6.85 14.30 23.44
N GLY A 109 6.80 14.77 22.18
CA GLY A 109 7.24 13.94 21.04
C GLY A 109 6.24 12.83 20.69
N ASP A 110 5.09 12.84 21.37
CA ASP A 110 3.98 11.93 21.11
C ASP A 110 3.24 12.35 19.84
N TYR A 111 2.84 11.35 19.07
CA TYR A 111 1.99 11.50 17.91
C TYR A 111 0.64 10.88 18.21
N THR A 112 -0.40 11.42 17.58
CA THR A 112 -1.73 10.81 17.64
C THR A 112 -2.25 10.49 16.25
N VAL A 113 -2.82 9.29 16.11
CA VAL A 113 -3.56 8.88 14.92
C VAL A 113 -5.03 8.73 15.26
N ARG A 114 -5.88 9.29 14.40
CA ARG A 114 -7.33 9.21 14.59
C ARG A 114 -7.88 7.84 14.18
N LEU A 115 -8.52 7.15 15.12
CA LEU A 115 -9.16 5.86 14.87
C LEU A 115 -10.55 6.03 14.24
N ASN A 116 -11.38 6.93 14.80
CA ASN A 116 -12.74 7.23 14.33
C ASN A 116 -13.16 8.68 14.69
N LYS A 117 -14.46 9.02 14.64
CA LYS A 117 -14.98 10.34 15.05
C LYS A 117 -14.91 10.54 16.58
N GLY A 118 -13.70 10.59 17.14
CA GLY A 118 -13.43 10.98 18.52
C GLY A 118 -12.36 10.14 19.21
N SER A 119 -12.15 8.89 18.79
CA SER A 119 -11.10 8.06 19.37
C SER A 119 -9.75 8.30 18.69
N ARG A 120 -8.68 8.30 19.49
CA ARG A 120 -7.30 8.51 19.07
C ARG A 120 -6.39 7.43 19.66
N VAL A 121 -5.34 7.11 18.93
CA VAL A 121 -4.24 6.26 19.40
C VAL A 121 -3.01 7.14 19.51
N HIS A 122 -2.41 7.17 20.70
CA HIS A 122 -1.15 7.84 20.98
C HIS A 122 -0.02 6.87 20.70
N TYR A 123 1.01 7.35 20.02
CA TYR A 123 2.18 6.58 19.69
C TYR A 123 3.43 7.44 19.70
N GLU A 124 4.56 6.79 19.99
CA GLU A 124 5.88 7.39 19.94
C GLU A 124 6.68 6.74 18.81
N ILE A 125 7.60 7.51 18.22
CA ILE A 125 8.58 6.97 17.26
C ILE A 125 9.90 6.86 18.01
N ALA A 126 10.33 5.63 18.27
CA ALA A 126 11.60 5.37 18.92
C ALA A 126 12.78 5.77 18.01
N TYR A 127 13.96 5.98 18.62
CA TYR A 127 15.17 6.39 17.90
C TYR A 127 15.61 5.43 16.79
N ASP A 128 15.20 4.16 16.87
CA ASP A 128 15.48 3.13 15.86
C ASP A 128 14.39 3.03 14.78
N GLY A 129 13.41 3.94 14.79
CA GLY A 129 12.33 4.01 13.81
C GLY A 129 11.13 3.09 14.13
N ARG A 130 11.12 2.41 15.28
CA ARG A 130 9.96 1.63 15.72
C ARG A 130 8.82 2.54 16.19
N VAL A 131 7.58 2.10 15.98
CA VAL A 131 6.39 2.80 16.49
C VAL A 131 5.90 2.09 17.73
N ILE A 132 5.89 2.80 18.86
CA ILE A 132 5.44 2.29 20.14
C ILE A 132 4.06 2.86 20.42
N LEU A 133 3.05 1.99 20.52
CA LEU A 133 1.68 2.38 20.85
C LEU A 133 1.54 2.50 22.37
N THR A 134 1.39 3.72 22.86
CA THR A 134 1.44 4.04 24.29
C THR A 134 0.05 4.06 24.91
N ARG A 135 -0.90 4.77 24.30
CA ARG A 135 -2.23 5.01 24.90
C ARG A 135 -3.36 5.03 23.88
N TYR A 136 -4.53 4.55 24.29
CA TYR A 136 -5.78 4.69 23.57
C TYR A 136 -6.68 5.71 24.27
N GLU A 137 -7.13 6.71 23.52
CA GLU A 137 -8.06 7.73 23.97
C GLU A 137 -9.44 7.46 23.34
N PRO A 138 -10.45 7.04 24.12
CA PRO A 138 -11.77 6.77 23.59
C PRO A 138 -12.51 8.07 23.25
N SER A 139 -13.38 8.01 22.23
CA SER A 139 -14.28 9.11 21.89
C SER A 139 -15.16 9.49 23.09
N SER A 140 -15.08 10.75 23.52
CA SER A 140 -15.86 11.36 24.60
C SER A 140 -17.36 11.56 24.28
N LYS A 141 -17.94 10.75 23.38
CA LYS A 141 -19.35 10.85 22.95
C LYS A 141 -20.34 9.97 23.72
N HIS A 142 -19.94 9.43 24.86
CA HIS A 142 -20.87 8.85 25.83
C HIS A 142 -20.67 9.52 27.19
N GLY A 143 -21.25 10.71 27.29
CA GLY A 143 -21.78 11.29 28.53
C GLY A 143 -23.27 11.48 28.30
#